data_AF-A0A382E7M6-F1
#
_entry.id   AF-A0A382E7M6-F1
#
_cell.length_a   1.000
_cell.length_b   1.000
_cell.length_c   1.000
_cell.angle_alpha   90.00
_cell.angle_beta   90.00
_cell.angle_gamma   90.00
#
_symmetry.space_group_name_H-M   'P 1'
#
loop_
_entity.id
_entity.type
_entity.pdbx_description
1 polymer ?
#
loop_
_entity_poly.entity_id
_entity_poly.type
_entity_poly.pdbx_seq_one_letter_code
_entity_poly.pdbx_strand_id
1 'polypeptide(L)'
;MRVLLAGGGGFIGSHLADRLVLRGDEVVVVDSFVTGRRSNIRHLEDSPGFQLVEHDIVDGLPAMGAFDVVANLASPASPDGFASLSIEILDAGSSGNKNLLDYAADCGARFLLASTSEVYGDALVHPQREDYCGNVDPTGPRGCYDEAKRFAEAMTAAYSRRKGVDVRVARIFNTYGERMVPSDGRVVNSFVVQA
;
A
#
# COMPACT_ATOMS: atom_id res chain seq x y z
N MET A 1 9.58 -2.27 -17.82
CA MET A 1 8.14 -2.04 -17.64
C MET A 1 7.94 -0.64 -17.11
N ARG A 2 6.75 -0.08 -17.25
CA ARG A 2 6.34 1.17 -16.62
C ARG A 2 5.42 0.87 -15.44
N VAL A 3 5.83 1.26 -14.25
CA VAL A 3 5.19 0.91 -12.97
C VAL A 3 4.70 2.16 -12.26
N LEU A 4 3.40 2.19 -11.95
CA LEU A 4 2.82 3.15 -11.01
C LEU A 4 2.90 2.58 -9.60
N LEU A 5 3.57 3.28 -8.70
CA LEU A 5 3.77 2.87 -7.32
C LEU A 5 3.13 3.88 -6.36
N ALA A 6 1.90 3.59 -5.93
CA ALA A 6 1.22 4.37 -4.90
C ALA A 6 1.78 4.04 -3.52
N GLY A 7 2.13 5.05 -2.72
CA GLY A 7 2.78 4.90 -1.41
C GLY A 7 4.29 4.63 -1.49
N GLY A 8 4.93 5.03 -2.59
CA GLY A 8 6.35 4.80 -2.84
C GLY A 8 7.30 5.59 -1.92
N GLY A 9 6.84 6.65 -1.27
CA GLY A 9 7.59 7.41 -0.27
C GLY A 9 7.63 6.76 1.12
N GLY A 10 6.88 5.66 1.33
CA GLY A 10 6.87 4.88 2.56
C GLY A 10 8.07 3.93 2.70
N PHE A 11 8.09 3.16 3.80
CA PHE A 11 9.14 2.17 4.08
C PHE A 11 9.26 1.13 2.95
N ILE A 12 8.27 0.23 2.79
CA ILE A 12 8.31 -0.84 1.79
C ILE A 12 8.34 -0.25 0.36
N GLY A 13 7.55 0.79 0.12
CA GLY A 13 7.45 1.47 -1.17
C GLY A 13 8.79 1.98 -1.68
N SER A 14 9.59 2.63 -0.84
CA SER A 14 10.88 3.19 -1.27
C SER A 14 11.90 2.11 -1.63
N HIS A 15 11.94 1.00 -0.87
CA HIS A 15 12.77 -0.15 -1.22
C HIS A 15 12.32 -0.82 -2.51
N LEU A 16 11.01 -0.90 -2.76
CA LEU A 16 10.49 -1.41 -4.03
C LEU A 16 10.87 -0.48 -5.20
N ALA A 17 10.77 0.84 -5.02
CA ALA A 17 11.19 1.82 -6.02
C ALA A 17 12.66 1.65 -6.39
N ASP A 18 13.56 1.53 -5.39
CA ASP A 18 15.00 1.29 -5.61
C ASP A 18 15.22 0.05 -6.49
N ARG A 19 14.54 -1.04 -6.17
CA ARG A 19 14.72 -2.32 -6.87
C ARG A 19 14.17 -2.29 -8.29
N LEU A 20 13.08 -1.57 -8.54
CA LEU A 20 12.49 -1.42 -9.87
C LEU A 20 13.36 -0.51 -10.75
N VAL A 21 13.80 0.64 -10.24
CA VAL A 21 14.72 1.54 -10.96
C VAL A 21 16.03 0.82 -11.29
N LEU A 22 16.62 0.08 -10.33
CA LEU A 22 17.83 -0.70 -10.56
C LEU A 22 17.66 -1.80 -11.62
N ARG A 23 16.45 -2.36 -11.76
CA ARG A 23 16.14 -3.32 -12.82
C ARG A 23 16.02 -2.67 -14.20
N GLY A 24 15.97 -1.34 -14.28
CA GLY A 24 15.77 -0.58 -15.52
C GLY A 24 14.30 -0.34 -15.86
N ASP A 25 13.38 -0.46 -14.91
CA ASP A 25 11.99 -0.06 -15.10
C ASP A 25 11.81 1.46 -15.03
N GLU A 26 10.77 1.95 -15.69
CA GLU A 26 10.24 3.29 -15.48
C GLU A 26 9.28 3.27 -14.28
N VAL A 27 9.57 4.05 -13.24
CA VAL A 27 8.84 4.06 -11.97
C VAL A 27 8.27 5.44 -11.74
N VAL A 28 6.94 5.52 -11.66
CA VAL A 28 6.21 6.71 -11.23
C VAL A 28 5.69 6.47 -9.82
N VAL A 29 6.25 7.17 -8.84
CA VAL A 29 5.75 7.15 -7.47
C VAL A 29 4.63 8.17 -7.32
N VAL A 30 3.51 7.75 -6.73
CA VAL A 30 2.45 8.64 -6.24
C VAL A 30 2.42 8.57 -4.72
N ASP A 31 2.57 9.70 -4.04
CA ASP A 31 2.55 9.77 -2.58
C ASP A 31 2.05 11.14 -2.11
N SER A 32 1.18 11.17 -1.10
CA SER A 32 0.74 12.41 -0.44
C SER A 32 1.60 12.81 0.75
N PHE A 33 2.58 11.97 1.12
CA PHE A 33 3.47 12.14 2.26
C PHE A 33 2.78 12.31 3.62
N VAL A 34 1.53 11.85 3.76
CA VAL A 34 0.81 11.81 5.06
C VAL A 34 1.62 11.02 6.10
N THR A 35 2.21 9.89 5.70
CA THR A 35 3.15 9.11 6.53
C THR A 35 4.49 8.82 5.84
N GLY A 36 4.54 8.93 4.51
CA GLY A 36 5.76 8.80 3.72
C GLY A 36 6.73 9.96 3.97
N ARG A 37 7.96 9.84 3.47
CA ARG A 37 8.95 10.91 3.52
C ARG A 37 9.64 11.04 2.18
N ARG A 38 9.70 12.26 1.64
CA ARG A 38 10.44 12.54 0.40
C ARG A 38 11.92 12.15 0.48
N SER A 39 12.53 12.19 1.67
CA SER A 39 13.90 11.71 1.90
C SER A 39 14.10 10.23 1.54
N ASN A 40 13.05 9.40 1.58
CA ASN A 40 13.16 7.96 1.28
C ASN A 40 13.39 7.67 -0.21
N ILE A 41 13.09 8.62 -1.10
CA ILE A 41 13.14 8.46 -2.56
C ILE A 41 13.94 9.56 -3.26
N ARG A 42 14.52 10.50 -2.50
CA ARG A 42 15.23 11.66 -3.05
C ARG A 42 16.40 11.27 -3.93
N HIS A 43 17.12 10.20 -3.57
CA HIS A 43 18.25 9.69 -4.35
C HIS A 43 17.83 9.09 -5.69
N LEU A 44 16.53 8.86 -5.91
CA LEU A 44 16.00 8.42 -7.19
C LEU A 44 15.60 9.58 -8.12
N GLU A 45 15.47 10.82 -7.61
CA GLU A 45 14.99 11.97 -8.41
C GLU A 45 15.87 12.27 -9.63
N ASP A 46 17.17 11.95 -9.56
CA ASP A 46 18.13 12.11 -10.67
C ASP A 46 18.18 10.90 -11.62
N SER A 47 17.43 9.83 -11.34
CA SER A 47 17.40 8.63 -12.17
C SER A 47 16.50 8.84 -13.39
N PRO A 48 16.97 8.54 -14.62
CA PRO A 48 16.22 8.81 -15.85
C PRO A 48 14.89 8.03 -15.97
N GLY A 49 14.75 6.93 -15.23
CA GLY A 49 13.54 6.12 -15.18
C GLY A 49 12.64 6.43 -13.97
N PHE A 50 12.83 7.53 -13.25
CA PHE A 50 12.06 7.83 -12.05
C PHE A 50 11.27 9.13 -12.18
N GLN A 51 10.05 9.12 -11.66
CA GLN A 51 9.22 10.30 -11.53
C GLN A 51 8.47 10.27 -10.19
N LEU A 52 8.39 11.42 -9.53
CA LEU A 52 7.53 11.63 -8.36
C LEU A 52 6.31 12.48 -8.76
N VAL A 53 5.15 12.03 -8.33
CA VAL A 53 3.87 12.76 -8.38
C VAL A 53 3.38 12.89 -6.94
N GLU A 54 3.50 14.09 -6.37
CA GLU A 54 3.00 14.39 -5.04
C GLU A 54 1.48 14.58 -5.10
N HIS A 55 0.72 13.56 -4.71
CA HIS A 55 -0.73 13.51 -4.90
C HIS A 55 -1.40 12.47 -3.99
N ASP A 56 -2.63 12.74 -3.56
CA ASP A 56 -3.44 11.78 -2.80
C ASP A 56 -4.31 10.92 -3.74
N ILE A 57 -4.22 9.60 -3.59
CA ILE A 57 -4.97 8.66 -4.44
C ILE A 57 -6.49 8.75 -4.23
N VAL A 58 -6.95 9.31 -3.11
CA VAL A 58 -8.38 9.50 -2.80
C VAL A 58 -9.02 10.53 -3.73
N ASP A 59 -8.26 11.56 -4.15
CA ASP A 59 -8.74 12.67 -4.96
C ASP A 59 -8.88 12.34 -6.47
N GLY A 60 -8.70 11.06 -6.83
CA GLY A 60 -8.61 10.62 -8.22
C GLY A 60 -7.21 10.85 -8.80
N LEU A 61 -6.80 10.05 -9.79
CA LEU A 61 -5.44 10.15 -10.32
C LEU A 61 -5.32 11.16 -11.47
N PRO A 62 -4.22 11.94 -11.53
CA PRO A 62 -3.93 12.74 -12.71
C PRO A 62 -3.64 11.85 -13.93
N ALA A 63 -3.75 12.45 -15.12
CA ALA A 63 -3.31 11.80 -16.34
C ALA A 63 -1.78 11.62 -16.33
N MET A 64 -1.33 10.37 -16.26
CA MET A 64 0.09 9.99 -16.17
C MET A 64 0.49 9.00 -17.28
N GLY A 65 -0.41 8.74 -18.24
CA GLY A 65 -0.21 7.77 -19.32
C GLY A 65 -0.45 6.32 -18.90
N ALA A 66 -0.19 5.38 -19.81
CA ALA A 66 -0.41 3.96 -19.56
C ALA A 66 0.70 3.33 -18.69
N PHE A 67 0.35 2.32 -17.90
CA PHE A 67 1.29 1.53 -17.10
C PHE A 67 1.11 0.04 -17.38
N ASP A 68 2.20 -0.72 -17.24
CA ASP A 68 2.15 -2.18 -17.27
C ASP A 68 1.67 -2.74 -15.92
N VAL A 69 2.02 -2.04 -14.83
CA VAL A 69 1.73 -2.44 -13.45
C VAL A 69 1.30 -1.23 -12.62
N VAL A 70 0.23 -1.41 -11.83
CA VAL A 70 -0.18 -0.49 -10.76
C VAL A 70 -0.03 -1.22 -9.43
N ALA A 71 0.87 -0.76 -8.58
CA ALA A 71 1.11 -1.31 -7.25
C ALA A 71 0.58 -0.36 -6.17
N ASN A 72 -0.43 -0.80 -5.43
CA ASN A 72 -1.03 -0.05 -4.33
C ASN A 72 -0.40 -0.44 -2.98
N LEU A 73 0.51 0.40 -2.50
CA LEU A 73 1.07 0.36 -1.14
C LEU A 73 0.62 1.56 -0.29
N ALA A 74 -0.21 2.47 -0.83
CA ALA A 74 -0.66 3.67 -0.15
C ALA A 74 -1.71 3.33 0.93
N SER A 75 -1.28 3.36 2.18
CA SER A 75 -2.15 3.23 3.36
C SER A 75 -1.31 3.50 4.61
N PRO A 76 -1.75 4.39 5.53
CA PRO A 76 -1.13 4.47 6.85
C PRO A 76 -1.25 3.11 7.57
N ALA A 77 -0.14 2.63 8.14
CA ALA A 77 -0.06 1.26 8.69
C ALA A 77 0.44 1.19 10.14
N SER A 78 0.78 2.34 10.75
CA SER A 78 1.24 2.39 12.16
C SER A 78 0.04 2.36 13.11
N PRO A 79 0.09 1.60 14.22
CA PRO A 79 -0.94 1.62 15.26
C PRO A 79 -1.22 3.02 15.82
N ASP A 80 -0.20 3.88 15.93
CA ASP A 80 -0.37 5.26 16.41
C ASP A 80 -1.27 6.08 15.46
N GLY A 81 -1.31 5.70 14.17
CA GLY A 81 -2.16 6.32 13.16
C GLY A 81 -3.63 5.88 13.22
N PHE A 82 -3.97 4.77 13.89
CA PHE A 82 -5.34 4.26 13.87
C PHE A 82 -6.34 5.20 14.55
N ALA A 83 -5.90 5.95 15.57
CA ALA A 83 -6.75 6.93 16.24
C ALA A 83 -6.81 8.26 15.47
N SER A 84 -5.66 8.74 14.98
CA SER A 84 -5.52 10.09 14.40
C SER A 84 -5.86 10.17 12.91
N LEU A 85 -5.75 9.06 12.18
CA LEU A 85 -5.91 8.97 10.73
C LEU A 85 -6.98 7.94 10.32
N SER A 86 -7.93 7.63 11.22
CA SER A 86 -8.91 6.55 11.00
C SER A 86 -9.72 6.71 9.71
N ILE A 87 -10.14 7.94 9.38
CA ILE A 87 -10.92 8.25 8.18
C ILE A 87 -10.03 8.16 6.94
N GLU A 88 -8.82 8.72 7.00
CA GLU A 88 -7.84 8.70 5.92
C GLU A 88 -7.42 7.26 5.57
N ILE A 89 -7.29 6.39 6.57
CA ILE A 89 -7.03 4.96 6.38
C ILE A 89 -8.19 4.29 5.63
N LEU A 90 -9.43 4.57 6.04
CA LEU A 90 -10.63 4.03 5.39
C LEU A 90 -10.76 4.53 3.95
N ASP A 91 -10.52 5.82 3.70
CA ASP A 91 -10.60 6.42 2.37
C ASP A 91 -9.51 5.88 1.43
N ALA A 92 -8.28 5.72 1.92
CA ALA A 92 -7.19 5.12 1.14
C ALA A 92 -7.50 3.66 0.75
N GLY A 93 -8.06 2.87 1.67
CA GLY A 93 -8.47 1.48 1.41
C GLY A 93 -9.74 1.34 0.55
N SER A 94 -10.54 2.40 0.44
CA SER A 94 -11.80 2.42 -0.30
C SER A 94 -11.70 3.21 -1.61
N SER A 95 -11.99 4.52 -1.57
CA SER A 95 -11.97 5.42 -2.73
C SER A 95 -10.60 5.45 -3.39
N GLY A 96 -9.52 5.53 -2.61
CA GLY A 96 -8.15 5.49 -3.13
C GLY A 96 -7.85 4.21 -3.90
N ASN A 97 -8.13 3.05 -3.29
CA ASN A 97 -7.98 1.75 -3.94
C ASN A 97 -8.83 1.63 -5.21
N LYS A 98 -10.07 2.12 -5.19
CA LYS A 98 -10.96 2.13 -6.35
C LYS A 98 -10.38 2.95 -7.49
N ASN A 99 -9.86 4.14 -7.22
CA ASN A 99 -9.28 5.01 -8.23
C ASN A 99 -8.08 4.35 -8.93
N LEU A 100 -7.22 3.68 -8.16
CA LEU A 100 -6.09 2.92 -8.72
C LEU A 100 -6.55 1.70 -9.55
N LEU A 101 -7.59 1.00 -9.10
CA LEU A 101 -8.17 -0.14 -9.82
C LEU A 101 -8.85 0.29 -11.14
N ASP A 102 -9.56 1.40 -11.14
CA ASP A 102 -10.13 1.98 -12.37
C ASP A 102 -9.02 2.37 -13.33
N TYR A 103 -7.96 3.03 -12.84
CA TYR A 103 -6.79 3.37 -13.66
C TYR A 103 -6.12 2.13 -14.26
N ALA A 104 -5.95 1.08 -13.45
CA ALA A 104 -5.37 -0.18 -13.91
C ALA A 104 -6.25 -0.85 -14.99
N ALA A 105 -7.58 -0.83 -14.82
CA ALA A 105 -8.51 -1.34 -15.81
C ALA A 105 -8.42 -0.56 -17.13
N ASP A 106 -8.38 0.78 -17.07
CA ASP A 106 -8.29 1.64 -18.24
C ASP A 106 -6.98 1.46 -19.01
N CYS A 107 -5.89 1.18 -18.31
CA CYS A 107 -4.58 0.89 -18.91
C CYS A 107 -4.45 -0.56 -19.41
N GLY A 108 -5.31 -1.48 -18.98
CA GLY A 108 -5.06 -2.92 -19.10
C GLY A 108 -3.86 -3.40 -18.25
N ALA A 109 -3.53 -2.66 -17.18
CA ALA A 109 -2.40 -2.93 -16.31
C ALA A 109 -2.67 -4.09 -15.33
N ARG A 110 -1.61 -4.78 -14.91
CA ARG A 110 -1.68 -5.66 -13.74
C ARG A 110 -1.79 -4.82 -12.47
N PHE A 111 -2.71 -5.18 -11.59
CA PHE A 111 -2.89 -4.52 -10.29
C PHE A 111 -2.30 -5.37 -9.16
N LEU A 112 -1.45 -4.80 -8.32
CA LEU A 112 -0.94 -5.42 -7.09
C LEU A 112 -1.47 -4.67 -5.87
N LEU A 113 -2.17 -5.37 -4.99
CA LEU A 113 -2.57 -4.85 -3.68
C LEU A 113 -1.59 -5.32 -2.60
N ALA A 114 -1.00 -4.37 -1.87
CA ALA A 114 -0.35 -4.66 -0.59
C ALA A 114 -1.40 -4.75 0.52
N SER A 115 -1.88 -5.97 0.74
CA SER A 115 -2.69 -6.34 1.89
C SER A 115 -1.79 -6.61 3.11
N THR A 116 -2.35 -7.21 4.15
CA THR A 116 -1.72 -7.36 5.46
C THR A 116 -2.12 -8.68 6.12
N SER A 117 -1.32 -9.20 7.04
CA SER A 117 -1.71 -10.29 7.92
C SER A 117 -2.87 -9.92 8.85
N GLU A 118 -3.12 -8.63 9.08
CA GLU A 118 -4.21 -8.15 9.94
C GLU A 118 -5.61 -8.50 9.41
N VAL A 119 -5.74 -8.87 8.12
CA VAL A 119 -7.02 -9.39 7.59
C VAL A 119 -7.46 -10.70 8.27
N TYR A 120 -6.53 -11.39 8.92
CA TYR A 120 -6.79 -12.58 9.73
C TYR A 120 -7.26 -12.26 11.16
N GLY A 121 -7.01 -11.04 11.65
CA GLY A 121 -7.34 -10.58 13.00
C GLY A 121 -6.77 -11.46 14.11
N ASP A 122 -7.54 -11.62 15.20
CA ASP A 122 -7.20 -12.54 16.30
C ASP A 122 -7.53 -13.99 15.90
N ALA A 123 -6.64 -14.54 15.06
CA ALA A 123 -6.89 -15.79 14.35
C ALA A 123 -7.15 -16.98 15.29
N LEU A 124 -8.23 -17.71 15.02
CA LEU A 124 -8.62 -18.91 15.77
C LEU A 124 -7.91 -20.19 15.27
N VAL A 125 -7.00 -20.05 14.32
CA VAL A 125 -6.25 -21.14 13.67
C VAL A 125 -4.76 -20.81 13.56
N HIS A 126 -3.92 -21.84 13.56
CA HIS A 126 -2.48 -21.72 13.41
C HIS A 126 -1.89 -22.85 12.55
N PRO A 127 -1.07 -22.56 11.53
CA PRO A 127 -0.74 -21.23 11.00
C PRO A 127 -1.93 -20.60 10.24
N GLN A 128 -1.84 -19.29 9.96
CA GLN A 128 -2.85 -18.58 9.16
C GLN A 128 -2.60 -18.80 7.66
N ARG A 129 -3.40 -19.70 7.07
CA ARG A 129 -3.42 -19.97 5.63
C ARG A 129 -4.38 -19.01 4.91
N GLU A 130 -4.19 -18.81 3.61
CA GLU A 130 -4.94 -17.83 2.83
C GLU A 130 -6.44 -18.15 2.66
N ASP A 131 -6.82 -19.41 2.90
CA ASP A 131 -8.22 -19.88 2.93
C ASP A 131 -8.95 -19.52 4.24
N TYR A 132 -8.24 -19.05 5.27
CA TYR A 132 -8.85 -18.57 6.50
C TYR A 132 -9.50 -17.19 6.31
N CYS A 133 -10.76 -17.06 6.73
CA CYS A 133 -11.55 -15.83 6.53
C CYS A 133 -11.24 -14.69 7.52
N GLY A 134 -10.53 -14.96 8.61
CA GLY A 134 -10.21 -13.99 9.66
C GLY A 134 -11.24 -13.93 10.81
N ASN A 135 -10.78 -13.43 11.96
CA ASN A 135 -11.59 -13.11 13.15
C ASN A 135 -11.29 -11.66 13.57
N VAL A 136 -12.05 -10.72 13.03
CA VAL A 136 -11.77 -9.27 13.09
C VAL A 136 -12.95 -8.56 13.74
N ASP A 137 -12.66 -7.59 14.62
CA ASP A 137 -13.67 -6.67 15.17
C ASP A 137 -13.78 -5.42 14.27
N PRO A 138 -14.91 -5.24 13.55
CA PRO A 138 -15.06 -4.15 12.61
C PRO A 138 -15.22 -2.77 13.27
N THR A 139 -15.50 -2.73 14.58
CA THR A 139 -15.79 -1.49 15.32
C THR A 139 -14.74 -1.15 16.38
N GLY A 140 -13.78 -2.04 16.60
CA GLY A 140 -12.70 -1.83 17.54
C GLY A 140 -11.75 -0.71 17.09
N PRO A 141 -10.85 -0.24 17.98
CA PRO A 141 -9.92 0.85 17.68
C PRO A 141 -9.02 0.62 16.45
N ARG A 142 -8.76 -0.64 16.10
CA ARG A 142 -7.99 -1.06 14.92
C ARG A 142 -8.84 -1.30 13.66
N GLY A 143 -10.16 -1.32 13.82
CA GLY A 143 -11.11 -1.69 12.77
C GLY A 143 -10.99 -0.83 11.52
N CYS A 144 -10.58 0.44 11.66
CA CYS A 144 -10.32 1.31 10.51
C CYS A 144 -9.28 0.72 9.54
N TYR A 145 -8.20 0.13 10.04
CA TYR A 145 -7.15 -0.47 9.21
C TYR A 145 -7.52 -1.87 8.73
N ASP A 146 -8.01 -2.71 9.63
CA ASP A 146 -8.31 -4.11 9.35
C ASP A 146 -9.43 -4.20 8.29
N GLU A 147 -10.51 -3.44 8.47
CA GLU A 147 -11.64 -3.43 7.52
C GLU A 147 -11.31 -2.67 6.24
N ALA A 148 -10.49 -1.61 6.27
CA ALA A 148 -10.01 -0.97 5.04
C ALA A 148 -9.27 -1.96 4.13
N LYS A 149 -8.40 -2.80 4.71
CA LYS A 149 -7.65 -3.81 3.96
C LYS A 149 -8.53 -4.96 3.47
N ARG A 150 -9.48 -5.43 4.30
CA ARG A 150 -10.47 -6.45 3.89
C ARG A 150 -11.38 -5.94 2.77
N PHE A 151 -11.84 -4.70 2.86
CA PHE A 151 -12.62 -4.05 1.81
C PHE A 151 -11.83 -3.91 0.51
N ALA A 152 -10.56 -3.50 0.60
CA ALA A 152 -9.67 -3.41 -0.57
C ALA A 152 -9.48 -4.78 -1.26
N GLU A 153 -9.32 -5.88 -0.51
CA GLU A 153 -9.28 -7.23 -1.07
C GLU A 153 -10.59 -7.60 -1.78
N ALA A 154 -11.74 -7.36 -1.14
CA ALA A 154 -13.04 -7.63 -1.71
C ALA A 154 -13.29 -6.87 -3.01
N MET A 155 -12.95 -5.58 -3.03
CA MET A 155 -13.04 -4.73 -4.22
C MET A 155 -12.10 -5.22 -5.34
N THR A 156 -10.85 -5.56 -5.00
CA THR A 156 -9.87 -6.08 -5.96
C THR A 156 -10.36 -7.39 -6.59
N ALA A 157 -10.92 -8.31 -5.79
CA ALA A 157 -11.51 -9.54 -6.29
C ALA A 157 -12.73 -9.27 -7.19
N ALA A 158 -13.56 -8.28 -6.87
CA ALA A 158 -14.69 -7.88 -7.70
C ALA A 158 -14.24 -7.34 -9.07
N TYR A 159 -13.19 -6.51 -9.11
CA TYR A 159 -12.63 -6.00 -10.36
C TYR A 159 -12.07 -7.11 -11.24
N SER A 160 -11.39 -8.10 -10.67
CA SER A 160 -10.94 -9.27 -11.43
C SER A 160 -12.11 -10.05 -12.03
N ARG A 161 -13.15 -10.34 -11.24
CA ARG A 161 -14.31 -11.12 -11.70
C ARG A 161 -15.21 -10.38 -12.70
N ARG A 162 -15.36 -9.06 -12.55
CA ARG A 162 -16.34 -8.26 -13.30
C ARG A 162 -15.74 -7.48 -14.46
N LYS A 163 -14.51 -7.00 -14.30
CA LYS A 163 -13.80 -6.19 -15.30
C LYS A 163 -12.59 -6.92 -15.90
N GLY A 164 -12.26 -8.13 -15.45
CA GLY A 164 -11.16 -8.92 -16.01
C GLY A 164 -9.77 -8.39 -15.68
N VAL A 165 -9.63 -7.51 -14.68
CA VAL A 165 -8.32 -6.95 -14.29
C VAL A 165 -7.41 -8.07 -13.78
N ASP A 166 -6.15 -8.09 -14.23
CA ASP A 166 -5.14 -9.03 -13.75
C ASP A 166 -4.66 -8.58 -12.36
N VAL A 167 -5.21 -9.18 -11.30
CA VAL A 167 -4.94 -8.76 -9.91
C VAL A 167 -4.01 -9.71 -9.17
N ARG A 168 -3.18 -9.16 -8.28
CA ARG A 168 -2.35 -9.88 -7.31
C ARG A 168 -2.56 -9.26 -5.93
N VAL A 169 -2.67 -10.09 -4.91
CA VAL A 169 -2.83 -9.67 -3.51
C VAL A 169 -1.71 -10.28 -2.69
N ALA A 170 -0.96 -9.44 -1.99
CA ALA A 170 0.08 -9.88 -1.06
C ALA A 170 -0.35 -9.56 0.37
N ARG A 171 -0.58 -10.57 1.20
CA ARG A 171 -0.87 -10.41 2.64
C ARG A 171 0.46 -10.33 3.40
N ILE A 172 0.93 -9.11 3.63
CA ILE A 172 2.27 -8.85 4.18
C ILE A 172 2.24 -9.03 5.70
N PHE A 173 3.15 -9.87 6.20
CA PHE A 173 3.41 -10.03 7.63
C PHE A 173 4.43 -8.99 8.13
N ASN A 174 4.62 -8.94 9.46
CA ASN A 174 5.57 -8.04 10.11
C ASN A 174 6.92 -7.98 9.39
N THR A 175 7.22 -6.80 8.86
CA THR A 175 8.44 -6.51 8.10
C THR A 175 9.17 -5.36 8.78
N TYR A 176 10.50 -5.44 8.84
CA TYR A 176 11.34 -4.41 9.45
C TYR A 176 12.59 -4.12 8.60
N GLY A 177 13.19 -2.94 8.78
CA GLY A 177 14.40 -2.55 8.06
C GLY A 177 14.66 -1.05 8.05
N GLU A 178 15.65 -0.63 7.25
CA GLU A 178 15.99 0.77 7.05
C GLU A 178 14.78 1.57 6.51
N ARG A 179 14.70 2.87 6.86
CA ARG A 179 13.63 3.80 6.44
C ARG A 179 12.26 3.57 7.10
N MET A 180 12.16 2.67 8.08
CA MET A 180 11.04 2.69 9.02
C MET A 180 11.01 4.02 9.80
N VAL A 181 9.83 4.52 10.11
CA VAL A 181 9.67 5.73 10.93
C VAL A 181 10.02 5.36 12.38
N PRO A 182 10.98 6.01 13.07
CA PRO A 182 11.37 5.62 14.43
C PRO A 182 10.21 5.54 15.45
N SER A 183 9.18 6.39 15.28
CA SER A 183 7.95 6.42 16.10
C SER A 183 6.80 5.60 15.50
N ASP A 184 7.08 4.52 14.77
CA ASP A 184 6.08 3.73 14.03
C ASP A 184 5.30 2.74 14.92
N GLY A 185 5.48 2.78 16.25
CA GLY A 185 4.75 1.95 17.23
C GLY A 185 4.98 0.43 17.13
N ARG A 186 5.67 -0.06 16.08
CA ARG A 186 5.94 -1.48 15.84
C ARG A 186 7.10 -1.97 16.71
N VAL A 187 6.90 -3.16 17.29
CA VAL A 187 7.71 -3.72 18.39
C VAL A 187 9.23 -3.69 18.18
N VAL A 188 9.72 -4.10 17.01
CA VAL A 188 11.17 -4.14 16.73
C VAL A 188 11.77 -2.74 16.80
N ASN A 189 11.08 -1.76 16.24
CA ASN A 189 11.57 -0.40 16.19
C ASN A 189 11.46 0.29 17.56
N SER A 190 10.37 0.04 18.29
CA SER A 190 10.21 0.53 19.67
C SER A 190 11.35 0.05 20.58
N PHE A 191 11.78 -1.21 20.46
CA PHE A 191 12.92 -1.71 21.23
C PHE A 191 14.26 -1.11 20.79
N VAL A 192 14.48 -0.90 19.49
CA VAL A 192 15.71 -0.28 18.98
C VAL A 192 15.84 1.19 19.42
N VAL A 193 14.74 1.95 19.46
CA VAL A 193 14.75 3.36 19.87
C VAL A 193 14.89 3.54 21.38
N GLN A 194 14.45 2.55 22.18
CA GLN A 194 14.54 2.59 23.65
C GLN A 194 15.88 2.10 24.21
N ALA A 195 16.72 1.47 23.39
CA ALA A 195 18.04 0.95 23.77
C ALA A 195 19.12 2.04 23.74
#